data_AF-A0A141RHA7-F1
#
_entry.id   AF-A0A141RHA7-F1
#
_cell.length_a   1.000
_cell.length_b   1.000
_cell.length_c   1.000
_cell.angle_alpha   90.00
_cell.angle_beta   90.00
_cell.angle_gamma   90.00
#
_symmetry.space_group_name_H-M   'P 1'
#
loop_
_entity.id
_entity.type
_entity.pdbx_description
1 polymer ?
#
loop_
_entity_poly.entity_id
_entity_poly.type
_entity_poly.pdbx_seq_one_letter_code
_entity_poly.pdbx_strand_id
1 'polypeptide(L)'
;MKTLTFLLSTVIELYTMVVLLRVWMQWARCDFYNPFSQFVVKATQPIVGPLRRIIPAMGPIDSASLLVAFILCVIKAIVLFMVITFQPIIWISALLILLKTIGSLIFWVLLLMAIMSWVSQGRSPVEYVLMQLADPLLRPI
;
A
#
# COMPACT_ATOMS: atom_id res chain seq x y z
N MET A 1 20.68 -0.44 -18.90
CA MET A 1 19.79 0.70 -18.56
C MET A 1 18.37 0.24 -18.26
N LYS A 2 17.64 -0.40 -19.19
CA LYS A 2 16.22 -0.80 -19.00
C LYS A 2 15.96 -1.78 -17.84
N THR A 3 16.87 -2.71 -17.59
CA THR A 3 16.74 -3.68 -16.47
C THR A 3 16.81 -3.00 -15.11
N LEU A 4 17.72 -2.03 -14.94
CA LEU A 4 17.88 -1.30 -13.68
C LEU A 4 16.63 -0.45 -13.38
N THR A 5 16.10 0.25 -14.38
CA THR A 5 14.85 1.00 -14.23
C THR A 5 13.67 0.11 -13.91
N PHE A 6 13.61 -1.09 -14.49
CA PHE A 6 12.59 -2.08 -14.16
C PHE A 6 12.70 -2.50 -12.69
N LEU A 7 13.87 -2.97 -12.25
CA LEU A 7 14.09 -3.41 -10.87
C LEU A 7 13.77 -2.31 -9.86
N LEU A 8 14.26 -1.09 -10.09
CA LEU A 8 13.99 0.06 -9.22
C LEU A 8 12.48 0.37 -9.17
N SER A 9 11.82 0.39 -10.33
CA SER A 9 10.37 0.63 -10.41
C SER A 9 9.57 -0.44 -9.68
N THR A 10 9.98 -1.71 -9.77
CA THR A 10 9.36 -2.83 -9.07
C THR A 10 9.52 -2.71 -7.57
N VAL A 11 10.72 -2.39 -7.07
CA VAL A 11 10.96 -2.21 -5.63
C VAL A 11 10.12 -1.05 -5.08
N ILE A 12 10.07 0.08 -5.80
CA ILE A 12 9.23 1.22 -5.42
C ILE A 12 7.75 0.82 -5.41
N GLU A 13 7.28 0.07 -6.40
CA GLU A 13 5.89 -0.39 -6.47
C GLU A 13 5.53 -1.33 -5.32
N LEU A 14 6.38 -2.32 -5.03
CA LEU A 14 6.17 -3.25 -3.91
C LEU A 14 6.14 -2.51 -2.57
N TYR A 15 7.08 -1.58 -2.35
CA TYR A 15 7.06 -0.79 -1.12
C TYR A 15 5.84 0.14 -1.03
N THR A 16 5.42 0.74 -2.15
CA THR A 16 4.18 1.54 -2.22
C THR A 16 2.97 0.68 -1.86
N MET A 17 2.89 -0.57 -2.33
CA MET A 17 1.84 -1.51 -1.95
C MET A 17 1.82 -1.78 -0.44
N VAL A 18 2.98 -1.96 0.19
CA VAL A 18 3.08 -2.17 1.65
C VAL A 18 2.62 -0.92 2.43
N VAL A 19 2.98 0.28 1.98
CA VAL A 19 2.52 1.55 2.59
C VAL A 19 1.01 1.72 2.44
N LEU A 20 0.46 1.42 1.26
CA LEU A 20 -0.99 1.46 1.02
C LEU A 20 -1.74 0.41 1.84
N LEU A 21 -1.15 -0.77 2.01
CA LEU A 21 -1.70 -1.82 2.86
C LEU A 21 -1.82 -1.35 4.31
N ARG A 22 -0.86 -0.58 4.83
CA ARG A 22 -0.97 0.07 6.15
C ARG A 22 -2.17 1.01 6.23
N VAL A 23 -2.35 1.86 5.21
CA VAL A 23 -3.50 2.79 5.15
C VAL A 23 -4.81 2.00 5.14
N TRP A 24 -4.89 0.94 4.32
CA TRP A 24 -6.07 0.09 4.23
C TRP A 24 -6.35 -0.64 5.55
N MET A 25 -5.34 -1.24 6.19
CA MET A 25 -5.52 -1.89 7.50
C MET A 25 -6.07 -0.93 8.56
N GLN A 26 -5.62 0.33 8.57
CA GLN A 26 -6.17 1.32 9.49
C GLN A 26 -7.64 1.67 9.17
N TRP A 27 -7.95 1.85 7.89
CA TRP A 27 -9.31 2.16 7.44
C TRP A 27 -10.29 1.00 7.70
N ALA A 28 -9.88 -0.24 7.42
CA ALA A 28 -10.63 -1.47 7.67
C ALA A 28 -10.66 -1.87 9.17
N ARG A 29 -9.93 -1.16 10.02
CA ARG A 29 -9.78 -1.44 11.47
C ARG A 29 -9.29 -2.87 11.73
N CYS A 30 -8.29 -3.31 10.96
CA CYS A 30 -7.66 -4.61 11.15
C CYS A 30 -6.98 -4.73 12.52
N ASP A 31 -6.83 -5.96 13.00
CA ASP A 31 -6.12 -6.25 14.25
C ASP A 31 -4.61 -6.02 14.07
N PHE A 32 -4.09 -4.99 14.75
CA PHE A 32 -2.67 -4.65 14.75
C PHE A 32 -1.81 -5.52 15.68
N TYR A 33 -2.42 -6.36 16.52
CA TYR A 33 -1.69 -7.36 17.31
C TYR A 33 -1.31 -8.58 16.47
N ASN A 34 -1.97 -8.79 15.33
CA ASN A 34 -1.63 -9.88 14.40
C ASN A 34 -0.19 -9.75 13.85
N PRO A 35 0.59 -10.84 13.78
CA PRO A 35 1.97 -10.81 13.26
C PRO A 35 2.11 -10.20 11.86
N PHE A 36 1.15 -10.42 10.96
CA PHE A 36 1.16 -9.86 9.62
C PHE A 36 0.97 -8.34 9.63
N SER A 37 -0.02 -7.86 10.39
CA SER A 37 -0.24 -6.43 10.59
C SER A 37 0.98 -5.75 11.21
N GLN A 38 1.60 -6.40 12.21
CA GLN A 38 2.83 -5.90 12.82
C GLN A 38 3.99 -5.84 11.83
N PHE A 39 4.13 -6.83 10.95
CA PHE A 39 5.16 -6.81 9.90
C PHE A 39 4.99 -5.58 8.99
N VAL A 40 3.78 -5.33 8.49
CA VAL A 40 3.50 -4.18 7.62
C VAL A 40 3.76 -2.86 8.34
N VAL A 41 3.33 -2.73 9.61
CA VAL A 41 3.62 -1.53 10.41
C VAL A 41 5.12 -1.35 10.61
N LYS A 42 5.84 -2.40 11.04
CA LYS A 42 7.29 -2.33 11.28
C LYS A 42 8.08 -2.02 10.01
N ALA A 43 7.67 -2.58 8.86
CA ALA A 43 8.30 -2.32 7.58
C ALA A 43 8.16 -0.86 7.13
N THR A 44 7.04 -0.21 7.46
CA THR A 44 6.72 1.17 7.04
C THR A 44 7.11 2.22 8.10
N GLN A 45 7.28 1.81 9.36
CA GLN A 45 7.52 2.70 10.48
C GLN A 45 8.78 3.58 10.37
N PRO A 46 9.92 3.12 9.83
CA PRO A 46 11.11 3.97 9.71
C PRO A 46 10.86 5.24 8.89
N ILE A 47 9.97 5.18 7.90
CA ILE A 47 9.63 6.32 7.03
C ILE A 47 8.41 7.06 7.58
N VAL A 48 7.34 6.34 7.94
CA VAL A 48 6.08 6.96 8.39
C VAL A 48 6.20 7.59 9.78
N GLY A 49 6.96 6.98 10.68
CA GLY A 49 7.09 7.40 12.08
C GLY A 49 7.58 8.84 12.25
N PRO A 50 8.66 9.26 11.59
CA PRO A 50 9.10 10.66 11.59
C PRO A 50 8.06 11.62 11.03
N LEU A 51 7.42 11.27 9.90
CA LEU A 51 6.42 12.13 9.25
C LEU A 51 5.15 12.31 10.10
N ARG A 52 4.76 11.29 10.86
CA ARG A 52 3.59 11.32 11.74
C ARG A 52 3.70 12.33 12.88
N ARG A 53 4.92 12.80 13.20
CA ARG A 53 5.14 13.90 14.16
C ARG A 53 4.68 15.25 13.63
N ILE A 54 4.64 15.41 12.30
CA ILE A 54 4.29 16.65 11.61
C ILE A 54 2.86 16.57 11.07
N ILE A 55 2.48 15.41 10.54
CA ILE A 55 1.20 15.17 9.88
C ILE A 55 0.34 14.28 10.77
N PRO A 56 -0.66 14.84 11.47
CA PRO A 56 -1.60 14.05 12.27
C PRO A 56 -2.52 13.24 11.38
N ALA A 57 -2.98 12.09 11.87
CA ALA A 57 -3.95 11.25 11.18
C ALA A 57 -5.28 12.01 11.00
N MET A 58 -5.86 11.94 9.79
CA MET A 58 -7.13 12.58 9.46
C MET A 58 -8.26 11.56 9.61
N GLY A 59 -8.79 11.44 10.83
CA GLY A 59 -9.86 10.48 11.14
C GLY A 59 -9.38 9.01 10.99
N PRO A 60 -10.10 8.16 10.25
CA PRO A 60 -9.74 6.74 10.11
C PRO A 60 -8.55 6.50 9.17
N ILE A 61 -8.13 7.49 8.38
CA ILE A 61 -7.08 7.33 7.36
C ILE A 61 -5.73 7.80 7.90
N ASP A 62 -4.68 7.00 7.69
CA ASP A 62 -3.29 7.38 7.95
C ASP A 62 -2.79 8.35 6.86
N SER A 63 -3.03 9.64 7.08
CA SER A 63 -2.63 10.73 6.17
C SER A 63 -1.11 10.77 5.92
N ALA A 64 -0.30 10.46 6.93
CA ALA A 64 1.16 10.41 6.79
C ALA A 64 1.58 9.27 5.85
N SER A 65 1.01 8.07 6.02
CA SER A 65 1.25 6.95 5.11
C SER A 65 0.73 7.22 3.70
N LEU A 66 -0.44 7.86 3.55
CA LEU A 66 -0.97 8.23 2.24
C LEU A 66 -0.06 9.22 1.51
N LEU A 67 0.50 10.21 2.22
CA LEU A 67 1.47 11.13 1.65
C LEU A 67 2.76 10.39 1.23
N VAL A 68 3.27 9.47 2.05
CA VAL A 68 4.44 8.64 1.69
C VAL A 68 4.17 7.84 0.42
N ALA A 69 2.99 7.20 0.30
CA ALA A 69 2.61 6.47 -0.90
C ALA A 69 2.59 7.38 -2.14
N PHE A 70 2.02 8.59 -2.02
CA PHE A 70 2.00 9.56 -3.12
C PHE A 70 3.40 10.02 -3.52
N ILE A 71 4.29 10.32 -2.56
CA ILE A 71 5.68 10.69 -2.81
C ILE A 71 6.42 9.56 -3.55
N LEU A 72 6.22 8.30 -3.16
CA LEU A 72 6.79 7.15 -3.85
C LEU A 72 6.29 7.04 -5.30
N CYS A 73 5.01 7.34 -5.57
CA CYS A 73 4.49 7.39 -6.93
C CYS A 73 5.12 8.51 -7.77
N VAL A 74 5.40 9.67 -7.18
CA VAL A 74 6.15 10.76 -7.83
C VAL A 74 7.58 10.32 -8.18
N ILE A 75 8.28 9.69 -7.24
CA ILE A 75 9.62 9.14 -7.46
C ILE A 75 9.59 8.09 -8.58
N LYS A 76 8.60 7.19 -8.58
CA LYS A 76 8.43 6.19 -9.63
C LYS A 76 8.20 6.83 -11.00
N ALA A 77 7.36 7.86 -11.09
CA ALA A 77 7.14 8.59 -12.34
C ALA A 77 8.45 9.21 -12.85
N ILE A 78 9.23 9.87 -11.98
CA ILE A 78 10.55 10.42 -12.31
C ILE A 78 11.49 9.34 -12.86
N VAL A 79 11.54 8.16 -12.22
CA VAL A 79 12.35 7.02 -12.66
C VAL A 79 11.91 6.50 -14.03
N LEU A 80 10.59 6.41 -14.27
CA LEU A 80 10.03 5.90 -15.53
C LEU A 80 10.28 6.85 -16.71
N PHE A 81 10.12 8.16 -16.50
CA PHE A 81 10.35 9.15 -17.55
C PHE A 81 11.82 9.54 -17.70
N MET A 82 12.68 9.17 -16.74
CA MET A 82 14.09 9.60 -16.66
C MET A 82 14.24 11.13 -16.68
N VAL A 83 13.34 11.84 -16.00
CA VAL A 83 13.28 13.31 -15.98
C VAL A 83 13.47 13.83 -14.57
N ILE A 84 14.30 14.87 -14.39
CA ILE A 84 14.59 15.48 -13.08
C ILE A 84 13.70 16.72 -12.83
N THR A 85 13.01 17.23 -13.85
CA THR A 85 12.12 18.40 -13.72
C THR A 85 10.70 18.04 -13.29
N PHE A 86 10.13 18.81 -12.38
CA PHE A 86 8.74 18.66 -11.90
C PHE A 86 7.71 19.22 -12.88
N GLN A 87 7.53 18.52 -14.01
CA GLN A 87 6.53 18.86 -15.02
C GLN A 87 5.13 18.41 -14.59
N PRO A 88 4.04 19.05 -15.07
CA PRO A 88 2.66 18.63 -14.78
C PRO A 88 2.40 17.14 -15.08
N ILE A 89 3.05 16.59 -16.10
CA ILE A 89 2.94 15.17 -16.47
C ILE A 89 3.38 14.23 -15.35
N ILE A 90 4.35 14.62 -14.50
CA ILE A 90 4.83 13.81 -13.39
C ILE A 90 3.74 13.66 -12.33
N TRP A 91 3.07 14.77 -11.98
CA TRP A 91 1.99 14.77 -10.99
C TRP A 91 0.78 13.97 -11.47
N ILE A 92 0.40 14.13 -12.74
CA ILE A 92 -0.68 13.34 -13.37
C ILE A 92 -0.31 11.86 -13.35
N SER A 93 0.92 11.52 -13.74
CA SER A 93 1.39 10.14 -13.75
C SER A 93 1.47 9.54 -12.35
N ALA A 94 1.91 10.30 -11.35
CA ALA A 94 1.95 9.86 -9.96
C ALA A 94 0.55 9.53 -9.44
N LEU A 95 -0.45 10.37 -9.74
CA LEU A 95 -1.84 10.10 -9.40
C LEU A 95 -2.36 8.83 -10.08
N LEU A 96 -2.11 8.66 -11.38
CA LEU A 96 -2.51 7.45 -12.11
C LEU A 96 -1.82 6.19 -11.57
N ILE A 97 -0.52 6.27 -11.25
CA ILE A 97 0.24 5.17 -10.63
C ILE A 97 -0.36 4.84 -9.27
N LEU A 98 -0.70 5.83 -8.44
CA LEU A 98 -1.31 5.61 -7.14
C LEU A 98 -2.65 4.87 -7.28
N LEU A 99 -3.53 5.34 -8.17
CA LEU A 99 -4.83 4.70 -8.44
C LEU A 99 -4.68 3.28 -8.97
N LYS A 100 -3.77 3.06 -9.93
CA LYS A 100 -3.43 1.72 -10.44
C LYS A 100 -2.93 0.83 -9.32
N THR A 101 -2.09 1.35 -8.43
CA THR A 101 -1.50 0.56 -7.33
C THR A 101 -2.56 0.19 -6.29
N ILE A 102 -3.49 1.09 -5.97
CA ILE A 102 -4.65 0.80 -5.11
C ILE A 102 -5.49 -0.32 -5.73
N GLY A 103 -5.88 -0.20 -7.00
CA GLY A 103 -6.67 -1.24 -7.68
C GLY A 103 -5.94 -2.58 -7.74
N SER A 104 -4.64 -2.55 -8.05
CA SER A 104 -3.79 -3.75 -8.05
C SER A 104 -3.68 -4.38 -6.66
N LEU A 105 -3.56 -3.57 -5.60
CA LEU A 105 -3.50 -4.05 -4.22
C LEU A 105 -4.82 -4.72 -3.83
N ILE A 106 -5.96 -4.10 -4.17
CA ILE A 106 -7.28 -4.69 -3.93
C ILE A 106 -7.39 -6.05 -4.63
N PHE A 107 -7.05 -6.10 -5.91
CA PHE A 107 -7.07 -7.34 -6.69
C PHE A 107 -6.22 -8.44 -6.03
N TRP A 108 -4.97 -8.13 -5.66
CA TRP A 108 -4.08 -9.11 -5.03
C TRP A 108 -4.54 -9.55 -3.64
N VAL A 109 -5.09 -8.66 -2.82
CA VAL A 109 -5.63 -9.01 -1.50
C VAL A 109 -6.83 -9.96 -1.64
N LEU A 110 -7.76 -9.65 -2.55
CA LEU A 110 -8.92 -10.51 -2.79
C LEU A 110 -8.52 -11.86 -3.39
N LEU A 111 -7.56 -11.87 -4.32
CA LEU A 111 -7.04 -13.10 -4.90
C LEU A 111 -6.35 -13.97 -3.84
N LEU A 112 -5.49 -13.38 -3.01
CA LEU A 112 -4.83 -14.09 -1.92
C LEU A 112 -5.85 -14.62 -0.90
N MET A 113 -6.88 -13.86 -0.57
CA MET A 113 -7.96 -14.32 0.30
C MET A 113 -8.68 -15.53 -0.30
N ALA A 114 -9.05 -15.46 -1.58
CA ALA A 114 -9.72 -16.56 -2.27
C ALA A 114 -8.84 -17.82 -2.29
N ILE A 115 -7.54 -17.68 -2.57
CA ILE A 115 -6.59 -18.80 -2.52
C ILE A 115 -6.50 -19.36 -1.09
N MET A 116 -6.33 -18.50 -0.08
CA MET A 116 -6.18 -18.91 1.31
C MET A 116 -7.44 -19.59 1.87
N SER A 117 -8.63 -19.18 1.44
CA SER A 117 -9.89 -19.83 1.85
C SER A 117 -9.95 -21.30 1.42
N TRP A 118 -9.30 -21.64 0.30
CA TRP A 118 -9.18 -23.02 -0.16
C TRP A 118 -8.06 -23.78 0.56
N VAL A 119 -6.91 -23.12 0.80
CA VAL A 119 -5.72 -23.77 1.37
C VAL A 119 -5.78 -23.94 2.90
N SER A 120 -6.17 -22.91 3.63
CA SER A 120 -5.90 -22.77 5.08
C SER A 120 -7.16 -22.85 5.96
N GLN A 121 -8.36 -22.75 5.38
CA GLN A 121 -9.65 -22.90 6.09
C GLN A 121 -9.72 -22.16 7.45
N GLY A 122 -9.13 -20.96 7.56
CA GLY A 122 -9.19 -20.10 8.74
C GLY A 122 -8.12 -20.31 9.82
N ARG A 123 -7.10 -21.15 9.59
CA ARG A 123 -6.12 -21.51 10.64
C ARG A 123 -4.89 -20.58 10.70
N SER A 124 -4.67 -19.73 9.70
CA SER A 124 -3.48 -18.88 9.60
C SER A 124 -3.71 -17.43 10.06
N PRO A 125 -2.73 -16.80 10.74
CA PRO A 125 -2.85 -15.38 11.13
C PRO A 125 -3.02 -14.43 9.94
N VAL A 126 -2.41 -14.74 8.79
CA VAL A 126 -2.50 -13.90 7.58
C VAL A 126 -3.92 -13.90 7.03
N GLU A 127 -4.56 -15.06 6.97
CA GLU A 127 -5.93 -15.20 6.47
C GLU A 127 -6.93 -14.37 7.27
N TYR A 128 -6.77 -14.31 8.60
CA TYR A 128 -7.59 -13.46 9.45
C TYR A 128 -7.51 -11.97 9.06
N VAL A 129 -6.32 -11.46 8.77
CA VAL A 129 -6.15 -10.05 8.33
C VAL A 129 -6.68 -9.85 6.92
N LEU A 130 -6.51 -10.82 6.02
CA LEU A 130 -7.07 -10.76 4.66
C LEU A 130 -8.60 -10.68 4.68
N MET A 131 -9.25 -11.45 5.56
CA MET A 131 -10.71 -11.36 5.77
C MET A 131 -11.12 -9.97 6.25
N GLN A 132 -10.41 -9.40 7.24
CA GLN A 132 -10.69 -8.05 7.74
C GLN A 132 -10.50 -6.98 6.67
N LEU A 133 -9.49 -7.12 5.80
CA LEU A 133 -9.24 -6.20 4.69
C LEU A 133 -10.35 -6.26 3.63
N ALA A 134 -10.86 -7.46 3.35
CA ALA A 134 -11.91 -7.67 2.36
C ALA A 134 -13.31 -7.31 2.88
N ASP A 135 -13.55 -7.40 4.19
CA ASP A 135 -14.86 -7.17 4.80
C ASP A 135 -15.53 -5.84 4.36
N PRO A 136 -14.86 -4.67 4.40
CA PRO A 136 -15.47 -3.41 3.91
C PRO A 136 -15.91 -3.43 2.43
N LEU A 137 -15.27 -4.25 1.60
CA LEU A 137 -15.58 -4.38 0.18
C LEU A 137 -16.67 -5.41 -0.10
N LEU A 138 -16.87 -6.38 0.80
CA LEU A 138 -17.76 -7.53 0.63
C LEU A 138 -19.02 -7.47 1.49
N ARG A 139 -19.16 -6.47 2.37
CA ARG A 139 -20.37 -6.28 3.18
C ARG A 139 -21.61 -6.18 2.28
N PRO A 140 -22.69 -6.93 2.56
CA PRO A 140 -23.93 -6.82 1.80
C PRO A 140 -24.53 -5.41 1.96
N ILE A 141 -25.09 -4.89 0.86
CA ILE A 141 -25.77 -3.59 0.78
C ILE A 141 -27.15 -3.68 1.41
#